data_AF-A0A3M1A0S8-F1
#
_entry.id   AF-A0A3M1A0S8-F1
#
_cell.length_a   1.000
_cell.length_b   1.000
_cell.length_c   1.000
_cell.angle_alpha   90.00
_cell.angle_beta   90.00
_cell.angle_gamma   90.00
#
_symmetry.space_group_name_H-M   'P 1'
#
loop_
_entity.id
_entity.type
_entity.pdbx_description
1 polymer ?
#
loop_
_entity_poly.entity_id
_entity_poly.type
_entity_poly.pdbx_seq_one_letter_code
_entity_poly.pdbx_strand_id
1 'polypeptide(L)'
;MTQAAPAPRLVKLCNASLPELPAGIERPRYDRAALTPGIVHIGVGNFHRAHQAWYLHRLMQGGAALDWAILGAGVRAPDAAMREKLLAQDCLTTLIELAPDHRSAEVTGSMIDFLPVEPDNAALIAAMA
;
A
#
# COMPACT_ATOMS: atom_id res chain seq x y z
N MET A 1 27.85 13.22 -30.72
CA MET A 1 28.08 12.35 -29.55
C MET A 1 26.87 12.49 -28.64
N THR A 2 25.92 11.57 -28.72
CA THR A 2 24.71 11.59 -27.89
C THR A 2 25.08 11.04 -26.52
N GLN A 3 25.08 11.89 -25.49
CA GLN A 3 25.36 11.46 -24.12
C GLN A 3 24.23 10.54 -23.67
N ALA A 4 24.56 9.32 -23.25
CA ALA A 4 23.59 8.40 -22.68
C ALA A 4 22.95 9.04 -21.45
N ALA A 5 21.63 8.98 -21.34
CA ALA A 5 20.92 9.46 -20.17
C ALA A 5 21.44 8.69 -18.92
N PRO A 6 21.63 9.37 -17.77
CA PRO A 6 22.08 8.71 -16.55
C PRO A 6 21.11 7.59 -16.16
N ALA A 7 21.65 6.50 -15.61
CA ALA A 7 20.86 5.39 -15.13
C ALA A 7 19.84 5.87 -14.08
N PRO A 8 18.59 5.36 -14.12
CA PRO A 8 17.56 5.81 -13.19
C PRO A 8 17.96 5.47 -11.75
N ARG A 9 17.91 6.49 -10.88
CA ARG A 9 18.11 6.32 -9.44
C ARG A 9 17.00 5.45 -8.87
N LEU A 10 17.35 4.36 -8.19
CA LEU A 10 16.38 3.54 -7.47
C LEU A 10 15.90 4.29 -6.22
N VAL A 11 14.59 4.48 -6.12
CA VAL A 11 13.95 5.10 -4.96
C VAL A 11 13.27 3.99 -4.16
N LYS A 12 13.67 3.82 -2.89
CA LYS A 12 12.95 2.91 -1.97
C LYS A 12 11.55 3.49 -1.76
N LEU A 13 10.50 2.69 -1.97
CA LEU A 13 9.13 3.13 -1.67
C LEU A 13 8.94 3.25 -0.15
N CYS A 14 8.57 4.44 0.31
CA CYS A 14 8.12 4.76 1.66
C CYS A 14 7.48 6.16 1.64
N ASN A 15 6.81 6.57 2.72
CA ASN A 15 6.21 7.90 2.82
C ASN A 15 7.22 9.02 2.58
N ALA A 16 8.42 8.90 3.17
CA ALA A 16 9.47 9.91 3.08
C ALA A 16 9.95 10.15 1.64
N SER A 17 9.89 9.13 0.78
CA SER A 17 10.40 9.17 -0.59
C SER A 17 9.31 9.42 -1.65
N LEU A 18 8.02 9.49 -1.26
CA LEU A 18 6.92 9.81 -2.19
C LEU A 18 7.16 11.11 -3.01
N PRO A 19 7.69 12.20 -2.42
CA PRO A 19 7.98 13.42 -3.18
C PRO A 19 9.06 13.23 -4.25
N GLU A 20 9.92 12.21 -4.10
CA GLU A 20 11.04 11.94 -5.00
C GLU A 20 10.64 11.09 -6.22
N LEU A 21 9.40 10.58 -6.27
CA LEU A 21 8.93 9.76 -7.38
C LEU A 21 8.78 10.58 -8.67
N PRO A 22 9.13 10.01 -9.84
CA PRO A 22 8.90 10.61 -11.15
C PRO A 22 7.48 11.19 -11.30
N ALA A 23 7.36 12.33 -11.98
CA ALA A 23 6.08 13.05 -12.11
C ALA A 23 4.94 12.21 -12.70
N GLY A 24 5.23 11.23 -13.55
CA GLY A 24 4.24 10.33 -14.15
C GLY A 24 3.75 9.20 -13.25
N ILE A 25 4.23 9.10 -12.00
CA ILE A 25 3.73 8.14 -11.02
C ILE A 25 2.73 8.85 -10.10
N GLU A 26 1.47 8.45 -10.23
CA GLU A 26 0.39 8.87 -9.34
C GLU A 26 0.67 8.40 -7.91
N ARG A 27 0.28 9.21 -6.94
CA ARG A 27 0.59 8.97 -5.52
C ARG A 27 -0.54 9.49 -4.62
N PRO A 28 -0.60 9.09 -3.34
CA PRO A 28 -1.60 9.62 -2.40
C PRO A 28 -1.54 11.16 -2.35
N ARG A 29 -2.69 11.80 -2.56
CA ARG A 29 -2.91 13.25 -2.39
C ARG A 29 -3.57 13.60 -1.05
N TYR A 30 -4.03 12.58 -0.33
CA TYR A 30 -4.57 12.68 1.02
C TYR A 30 -3.45 12.51 2.05
N ASP A 31 -3.64 13.10 3.22
CA ASP A 31 -2.73 12.92 4.35
C ASP A 31 -2.90 11.51 4.93
N ARG A 32 -1.89 10.66 4.72
CA ARG A 32 -1.87 9.29 5.26
C ARG A 32 -1.77 9.27 6.79
N ALA A 33 -1.17 10.28 7.41
CA ALA A 33 -1.04 10.36 8.86
C ALA A 33 -2.37 10.69 9.55
N ALA A 34 -3.34 11.24 8.81
CA ALA A 34 -4.68 11.53 9.30
C ALA A 34 -5.66 10.35 9.17
N LEU A 35 -5.24 9.24 8.53
CA LEU A 35 -6.10 8.07 8.36
C LEU A 35 -6.31 7.33 9.67
N THR A 36 -7.53 6.84 9.89
CA THR A 36 -7.84 5.90 10.98
C THR A 36 -8.32 4.56 10.41
N PRO A 37 -8.01 3.44 11.09
CA PRO A 37 -8.42 2.13 10.61
C PRO A 37 -9.93 1.93 10.77
N GLY A 38 -10.55 1.37 9.73
CA GLY A 38 -11.96 0.93 9.75
C GLY A 38 -12.18 -0.44 9.10
N ILE A 39 -11.13 -1.05 8.54
CA ILE A 39 -11.17 -2.37 7.90
C ILE A 39 -10.00 -3.22 8.41
N VAL A 40 -10.30 -4.44 8.85
CA VAL A 40 -9.30 -5.51 8.97
C VAL A 40 -9.41 -6.41 7.75
N HIS A 41 -8.31 -6.57 6.99
CA HIS A 41 -8.28 -7.44 5.81
C HIS A 41 -7.39 -8.67 6.04
N ILE A 42 -8.03 -9.83 6.22
CA ILE A 42 -7.33 -11.11 6.39
C ILE A 42 -7.01 -11.70 5.01
N GLY A 43 -5.72 -11.94 4.75
CA GLY A 43 -5.24 -12.50 3.48
C GLY A 43 -4.78 -11.43 2.49
N VAL A 44 -3.67 -10.76 2.81
CA VAL A 44 -3.10 -9.65 2.01
C VAL A 44 -2.39 -10.16 0.74
N GLY A 45 -3.18 -10.57 -0.24
CA GLY A 45 -2.72 -11.08 -1.53
C GLY A 45 -2.63 -10.01 -2.65
N ASN A 46 -2.20 -10.45 -3.84
CA ASN A 46 -2.12 -9.57 -5.02
C ASN A 46 -3.50 -9.02 -5.41
N PHE A 47 -4.54 -9.87 -5.37
CA PHE A 47 -5.90 -9.45 -5.72
C PHE A 47 -6.43 -8.36 -4.79
N HIS A 48 -6.21 -8.51 -3.47
CA HIS A 48 -6.62 -7.50 -2.50
C HIS A 48 -6.00 -6.13 -2.81
N ARG A 49 -4.68 -6.10 -2.99
CA ARG A 49 -3.93 -4.85 -3.22
C ARG A 49 -4.25 -4.21 -4.57
N ALA A 50 -4.55 -5.04 -5.58
CA ALA A 50 -4.94 -4.58 -6.91
C ALA A 50 -6.42 -4.16 -7.01
N HIS A 51 -7.27 -4.54 -6.03
CA HIS A 51 -8.71 -4.36 -6.13
C HIS A 51 -9.30 -3.59 -4.95
N GLN A 52 -9.54 -4.24 -3.80
CA GLN A 52 -10.24 -3.58 -2.68
C GLN A 52 -9.44 -2.41 -2.11
N ALA A 53 -8.13 -2.60 -1.90
CA ALA A 53 -7.26 -1.54 -1.41
C ALA A 53 -7.18 -0.37 -2.41
N TRP A 54 -7.15 -0.67 -3.71
CA TRP A 54 -7.15 0.36 -4.75
C TRP A 54 -8.45 1.16 -4.78
N TYR A 55 -9.63 0.53 -4.74
CA TYR A 55 -10.90 1.26 -4.69
C TYR A 55 -11.00 2.16 -3.46
N LEU A 56 -10.57 1.69 -2.29
CA LEU A 56 -10.53 2.52 -1.09
C LEU A 56 -9.55 3.69 -1.24
N HIS A 57 -8.36 3.44 -1.81
CA HIS A 57 -7.41 4.50 -2.15
C HIS A 57 -8.06 5.55 -3.07
N ARG A 58 -8.83 5.14 -4.09
CA ARG A 58 -9.54 6.07 -4.99
C ARG A 58 -10.58 6.93 -4.27
N LEU A 59 -11.29 6.39 -3.28
CA LEU A 59 -12.19 7.18 -2.43
C LEU A 59 -11.42 8.23 -1.60
N MET A 60 -10.30 7.83 -1.00
CA MET A 60 -9.42 8.73 -0.25
C MET A 60 -8.80 9.82 -1.12
N GLN A 61 -8.44 9.50 -2.38
CA GLN A 61 -7.99 10.48 -3.37
C GLN A 61 -9.05 11.55 -3.68
N GLY A 62 -10.33 11.25 -3.44
CA GLY A 62 -11.48 12.16 -3.52
C GLY A 62 -11.86 12.83 -2.19
N GLY A 63 -11.10 12.62 -1.12
CA GLY A 63 -11.36 13.21 0.21
C GLY A 63 -12.42 12.48 1.04
N ALA A 64 -12.78 11.24 0.67
CA ALA A 64 -13.77 10.43 1.40
C ALA A 64 -13.12 9.21 2.08
N ALA A 65 -13.85 8.60 3.03
CA ALA A 65 -13.47 7.34 3.68
C ALA A 65 -12.09 7.35 4.36
N LEU A 66 -11.68 8.51 4.91
CA LEU A 66 -10.41 8.66 5.63
C LEU A 66 -10.39 7.87 6.96
N ASP A 67 -11.56 7.46 7.43
CA ASP A 67 -11.81 6.64 8.61
C ASP A 67 -11.90 5.13 8.32
N TRP A 68 -11.70 4.72 7.07
CA TRP A 68 -11.83 3.32 6.62
C TRP A 68 -10.50 2.65 6.26
N ALA A 69 -9.37 3.18 6.73
CA ALA A 69 -8.07 2.63 6.37
C ALA A 69 -7.91 1.16 6.76
N ILE A 70 -7.06 0.45 6.04
CA ILE A 70 -6.91 -1.01 6.16
C ILE A 70 -5.79 -1.35 7.14
N LEU A 71 -6.10 -2.24 8.08
CA LEU A 71 -5.14 -3.06 8.80
C LEU A 71 -5.03 -4.40 8.06
N GLY A 72 -3.86 -4.68 7.49
CA GLY A 72 -3.57 -6.00 6.92
C GLY A 72 -3.47 -7.06 8.02
N ALA A 73 -3.92 -8.28 7.74
CA ALA A 73 -3.80 -9.40 8.65
C ALA A 73 -3.46 -10.70 7.91
N GLY A 74 -2.76 -11.59 8.62
CA GLY A 74 -2.40 -12.93 8.15
C GLY A 74 -2.60 -13.94 9.27
N VAL A 75 -3.02 -15.15 8.91
CA VAL A 75 -3.31 -16.25 9.85
C VAL A 75 -2.43 -17.46 9.60
N ARG A 76 -1.50 -17.37 8.65
CA ARG A 76 -0.55 -18.44 8.31
C ARG A 76 0.86 -17.93 8.55
N ALA A 77 1.74 -18.77 9.07
CA ALA A 77 3.14 -18.40 9.35
C ALA A 77 3.88 -17.71 8.16
N PRO A 78 3.67 -18.10 6.88
CA PRO A 78 4.29 -17.38 5.75
C PRO A 78 3.84 -15.92 5.58
N ASP A 79 2.70 -15.52 6.16
CA ASP A 79 2.20 -14.15 6.10
C ASP A 79 3.11 -13.17 6.86
N ALA A 80 3.91 -13.65 7.83
CA ALA A 80 4.87 -12.83 8.57
C ALA A 80 5.92 -12.18 7.64
N ALA A 81 6.39 -12.90 6.63
CA ALA A 81 7.34 -12.36 5.65
C ALA A 81 6.69 -11.29 4.75
N MET A 82 5.37 -11.39 4.49
CA MET A 82 4.63 -10.34 3.77
C MET A 82 4.46 -9.09 4.65
N ARG A 83 4.13 -9.29 5.93
CA ARG A 83 4.05 -8.22 6.93
C ARG A 83 5.33 -7.39 6.97
N GLU A 84 6.49 -8.04 7.12
CA GLU A 84 7.79 -7.35 7.17
C GLU A 84 8.05 -6.51 5.91
N LYS A 85 7.77 -7.06 4.72
CA LYS A 85 7.96 -6.37 3.45
C LYS A 85 7.08 -5.14 3.31
N LEU A 86 5.83 -5.22 3.74
CA LEU A 86 4.88 -4.11 3.65
C LEU A 86 5.18 -3.04 4.71
N LEU A 87 5.51 -3.43 5.94
CA LEU A 87 5.90 -2.46 6.98
C LEU A 87 7.19 -1.71 6.63
N ALA A 88 8.15 -2.37 5.98
CA ALA A 88 9.41 -1.73 5.55
C ALA A 88 9.22 -0.60 4.51
N GLN A 89 8.02 -0.47 3.92
CA GLN A 89 7.62 0.54 2.96
C GLN A 89 6.36 1.32 3.40
N ASP A 90 6.10 1.39 4.71
CA ASP A 90 4.95 2.08 5.30
C ASP A 90 3.60 1.62 4.73
N CYS A 91 3.49 0.34 4.40
CA CYS A 91 2.31 -0.31 3.81
C CYS A 91 1.85 0.25 2.45
N LEU A 92 2.68 1.07 1.80
CA LEU A 92 2.45 1.52 0.42
C LEU A 92 2.63 0.35 -0.55
N THR A 93 1.94 0.38 -1.69
CA THR A 93 2.26 -0.51 -2.83
C THR A 93 2.10 0.21 -4.15
N THR A 94 2.77 -0.27 -5.20
CA THR A 94 2.56 0.23 -6.56
C THR A 94 1.59 -0.68 -7.31
N LEU A 95 0.49 -0.12 -7.79
CA LEU A 95 -0.38 -0.75 -8.77
C LEU A 95 0.15 -0.41 -10.18
N ILE A 96 0.42 -1.44 -10.97
CA ILE A 96 0.80 -1.29 -12.38
C ILE A 96 -0.36 -1.77 -13.22
N GLU A 97 -1.01 -0.86 -13.94
CA GLU A 97 -2.02 -1.22 -14.93
C GLU A 97 -1.32 -1.47 -16.27
N LEU A 98 -1.73 -2.55 -16.95
CA LEU A 98 -1.22 -2.93 -18.26
C LEU A 98 -2.41 -3.23 -19.18
N ALA A 99 -2.49 -2.47 -20.27
CA ALA A 99 -3.39 -2.67 -21.40
C ALA A 99 -2.56 -2.67 -22.71
N PRO A 100 -3.11 -3.09 -23.85
CA PRO A 100 -2.36 -3.21 -25.11
C PRO A 100 -1.65 -1.91 -25.55
N ASP A 101 -2.26 -0.76 -25.29
CA ASP A 101 -1.81 0.58 -25.69
C ASP A 101 -1.52 1.50 -24.50
N HIS A 102 -1.72 1.02 -23.26
CA HIS A 102 -1.60 1.83 -22.06
C HIS A 102 -0.86 1.10 -20.94
N ARG A 103 0.00 1.84 -20.24
CA ARG A 103 0.63 1.41 -18.99
C ARG A 103 0.66 2.58 -18.03
N SER A 104 0.22 2.34 -16.79
CA SER A 104 0.28 3.33 -15.72
C SER A 104 0.89 2.73 -14.46
N ALA A 105 1.32 3.62 -13.56
CA ALA A 105 1.79 3.28 -12.24
C ALA A 105 1.17 4.24 -11.21
N GLU A 106 0.51 3.70 -10.21
CA GLU A 106 -0.09 4.45 -9.11
C GLU A 106 0.37 3.85 -7.78
N VAL A 107 0.86 4.68 -6.87
CA VAL A 107 1.14 4.27 -5.50
C VAL A 107 -0.14 4.34 -4.68
N THR A 108 -0.58 3.19 -4.18
CA THR A 108 -1.71 3.07 -3.27
C THR A 108 -1.23 3.16 -1.82
N GLY A 109 -2.06 3.77 -0.96
CA GLY A 109 -1.70 4.02 0.44
C GLY A 109 -2.86 3.91 1.42
N SER A 110 -3.89 3.13 1.05
CA SER A 110 -5.10 2.90 1.86
C SER A 110 -4.88 1.91 3.01
N MET A 111 -3.81 1.11 2.95
CA MET A 111 -3.35 0.28 4.06
C MET A 111 -2.37 1.10 4.91
N ILE A 112 -2.55 1.07 6.23
CA ILE A 112 -1.72 1.87 7.16
C ILE A 112 -0.92 1.01 8.13
N ASP A 113 -1.27 -0.26 8.30
CA ASP A 113 -0.52 -1.20 9.13
C ASP A 113 -0.76 -2.65 8.69
N PHE A 114 -0.02 -3.58 9.27
CA PHE A 114 -0.21 -5.02 9.18
C PHE A 114 -0.01 -5.63 10.57
N LEU A 115 -1.08 -6.22 11.12
CA LEU A 115 -1.13 -6.81 12.46
C LEU A 115 -0.10 -7.95 12.64
N PRO A 116 0.46 -8.12 13.85
CA PRO A 116 1.30 -9.28 14.16
C PRO A 116 0.67 -10.61 13.72
N VAL A 117 1.49 -11.49 13.15
CA VAL A 117 1.07 -12.86 12.79
C VAL A 117 1.51 -13.78 13.93
N GLU A 118 0.55 -14.15 14.78
CA GLU A 118 0.77 -14.84 16.05
C GLU A 118 0.02 -16.18 16.08
N PRO A 119 0.54 -17.22 16.75
CA PRO A 119 -0.13 -18.52 16.81
C PRO A 119 -1.55 -18.49 17.39
N ASP A 120 -1.80 -17.57 18.33
CA ASP A 120 -3.09 -17.37 18.99
C ASP A 120 -3.94 -16.27 18.35
N ASN A 121 -3.41 -15.56 17.35
CA ASN A 121 -4.02 -14.42 16.70
C ASN A 121 -4.47 -13.31 17.67
N ALA A 122 -3.79 -13.15 18.81
CA ALA A 122 -4.23 -12.22 19.87
C ALA A 122 -4.40 -10.78 19.35
N ALA A 123 -3.40 -10.25 18.62
CA ALA A 123 -3.50 -8.91 18.05
C ALA A 123 -4.62 -8.77 16.99
N LEU A 124 -4.88 -9.82 16.21
CA LEU A 124 -5.97 -9.85 15.23
C LEU A 124 -7.34 -9.81 15.90
N ILE A 125 -7.53 -10.64 16.93
CA ILE A 125 -8.78 -10.68 17.69
C ILE A 125 -9.03 -9.32 18.35
N ALA A 126 -8.01 -8.72 18.96
CA ALA A 126 -8.13 -7.41 19.60
C ALA A 126 -8.50 -6.29 18.60
N ALA A 127 -7.97 -6.33 17.37
CA ALA A 127 -8.28 -5.33 16.34
C ALA A 127 -9.71 -5.45 15.77
N MET A 128 -10.38 -6.59 15.96
CA MET A 128 -11.75 -6.83 15.49
C MET A 128 -12.82 -6.62 16.57
N ALA A 129 -12.41 -6.39 17.83
CA ALA A 129 -13.28 -6.33 19.00
C ALA A 129 -13.88 -4.95 19.27
#